data_AF-A0A8S2FG36-F1
#
_entry.id   AF-A0A8S2FG36-F1
#
_cell.length_a   1.000
_cell.length_b   1.000
_cell.length_c   1.000
_cell.angle_alpha   90.00
_cell.angle_beta   90.00
_cell.angle_gamma   90.00
#
_symmetry.space_group_name_H-M   'P 1'
#
loop_
_entity.id
_entity.type
_entity.pdbx_description
1 polymer ?
#
loop_
_entity_poly.entity_id
_entity_poly.type
_entity_poly.pdbx_seq_one_letter_code
_entity_poly.pdbx_strand_id
1 'polypeptide(L)'
;SSSSGLLLFVDTNDMSIMSKQEHIDLSDVEWDPSGRYVATSVSCWTAKRDNAFKLWSFQGNLIFEKNIDRLAAFHWRPRPPSLLSEENIKEIRKNMKNYSKVFEQRDRMLRTGESARQQEHRRKQSEEFKRLRDKNSQRLQIQKQDRIRLRGKDTDSVFGQDQISEEIVEFLIKTEEVEMK
;
A
#
# COMPACT_ATOMS: atom_id res chain seq x y z
N SER A 1 -24.53 2.38 -20.71
CA SER A 1 -25.06 1.62 -19.57
C SER A 1 -23.88 1.24 -18.71
N SER A 2 -23.67 1.95 -17.60
CA SER A 2 -22.60 1.60 -16.65
C SER A 2 -22.97 0.27 -16.01
N SER A 3 -22.28 -0.80 -16.36
CA SER A 3 -22.44 -2.10 -15.70
C SER A 3 -21.91 -1.94 -14.28
N SER A 4 -22.80 -1.97 -13.29
CA SER A 4 -22.43 -1.96 -11.87
C SER A 4 -21.41 -3.06 -11.63
N GLY A 5 -20.19 -2.70 -11.29
CA GLY A 5 -19.04 -3.61 -11.15
C GLY A 5 -19.07 -4.45 -9.88
N LEU A 6 -20.25 -4.92 -9.46
CA LEU A 6 -20.44 -5.59 -8.16
C LEU A 6 -19.71 -6.94 -8.12
N LEU A 7 -18.77 -7.08 -7.20
CA LEU A 7 -18.08 -8.32 -6.85
C LEU A 7 -18.60 -8.85 -5.52
N LEU A 8 -19.01 -10.11 -5.50
CA LEU A 8 -19.45 -10.80 -4.30
C LEU A 8 -18.49 -11.95 -3.99
N PHE A 9 -17.96 -11.95 -2.77
CA PHE A 9 -17.17 -13.05 -2.23
C PHE A 9 -18.07 -13.90 -1.34
N VAL A 10 -18.28 -15.15 -1.72
CA VAL A 10 -19.23 -16.06 -1.06
C VAL A 10 -18.47 -17.26 -0.50
N ASP A 11 -18.67 -17.58 0.78
CA ASP A 11 -18.14 -18.81 1.38
C ASP A 11 -19.00 -19.99 0.91
N THR A 12 -18.37 -21.01 0.34
CA THR A 12 -19.08 -22.19 -0.19
C THR A 12 -19.51 -23.19 0.88
N ASN A 13 -19.03 -23.05 2.12
CA ASN A 13 -19.42 -23.93 3.22
C ASN A 13 -20.85 -23.65 3.71
N ASP A 14 -21.23 -22.38 3.79
CA ASP A 14 -22.53 -21.94 4.32
C ASP A 14 -23.29 -20.98 3.38
N MET A 15 -22.75 -20.72 2.18
CA MET A 15 -23.29 -19.79 1.18
C MET A 15 -23.44 -18.36 1.70
N SER A 16 -22.69 -17.99 2.74
CA SER A 16 -22.70 -16.63 3.29
C SER A 16 -21.88 -15.68 2.42
N ILE A 17 -22.35 -14.43 2.31
CA ILE A 17 -21.58 -13.37 1.64
C ILE A 17 -20.52 -12.87 2.63
N MET A 18 -19.26 -13.15 2.34
CA MET A 18 -18.12 -12.69 3.13
C MET A 18 -17.82 -11.21 2.90
N SER A 19 -17.91 -10.77 1.64
CA SER A 19 -17.55 -9.41 1.25
C SER A 19 -18.29 -8.98 -0.02
N LYS A 20 -18.61 -7.69 -0.08
CA LYS A 20 -19.17 -7.02 -1.25
C LYS A 20 -18.20 -5.93 -1.67
N GLN A 21 -17.73 -6.00 -2.90
CA GLN A 21 -16.74 -5.09 -3.48
C GLN A 21 -17.23 -4.55 -4.81
N GLU A 22 -16.52 -3.57 -5.35
CA GLU A 22 -16.81 -3.01 -6.65
C GLU A 22 -15.53 -2.89 -7.50
N HIS A 23 -15.64 -3.31 -8.76
CA HIS A 23 -14.67 -3.10 -9.81
C HIS A 23 -15.41 -2.75 -11.09
N ILE A 24 -15.52 -1.45 -11.35
CA ILE A 24 -16.22 -0.92 -12.52
C ILE A 24 -15.52 -1.39 -13.81
N ASP A 25 -16.30 -1.68 -14.85
CA ASP A 25 -15.83 -2.13 -16.17
C ASP A 25 -14.97 -3.41 -16.14
N LEU A 26 -15.09 -4.20 -15.07
CA LEU A 26 -14.45 -5.50 -14.91
C LEU A 26 -14.64 -6.37 -16.16
N SER A 27 -13.53 -6.81 -16.75
CA SER A 27 -13.55 -7.73 -17.89
C SER A 27 -13.27 -9.17 -17.48
N ASP A 28 -12.31 -9.39 -16.56
CA ASP A 28 -11.80 -10.71 -16.25
C ASP A 28 -11.59 -10.91 -14.74
N VAL A 29 -11.81 -12.15 -14.28
CA VAL A 29 -11.60 -12.59 -12.89
C VAL A 29 -10.86 -13.91 -12.88
N GLU A 30 -9.75 -13.99 -12.16
CA GLU A 30 -8.95 -15.21 -12.04
C GLU A 30 -8.49 -15.47 -10.61
N TRP A 31 -8.61 -16.72 -10.17
CA TRP A 31 -8.03 -17.18 -8.90
C TRP A 31 -6.56 -17.54 -9.07
N ASP A 32 -5.76 -17.22 -8.06
CA ASP A 32 -4.39 -17.72 -8.02
C ASP A 32 -4.38 -19.25 -7.81
N PRO A 33 -3.36 -19.98 -8.29
CA PRO A 33 -3.31 -21.44 -8.15
C PRO A 33 -3.31 -21.95 -6.69
N SER A 34 -3.08 -21.11 -5.69
CA SER A 34 -3.19 -21.47 -4.27
C SER A 34 -4.56 -21.18 -3.64
N GLY A 35 -5.45 -20.45 -4.32
CA GLY A 35 -6.78 -20.10 -3.85
C GLY A 35 -6.79 -19.05 -2.72
N ARG A 36 -5.69 -18.35 -2.49
CA ARG A 36 -5.56 -17.32 -1.43
C ARG A 36 -5.87 -15.91 -1.95
N TYR A 37 -5.75 -15.71 -3.25
CA TYR A 37 -5.90 -14.42 -3.91
C TYR A 37 -6.79 -14.52 -5.15
N VAL A 38 -7.52 -13.45 -5.39
CA VAL A 38 -8.32 -13.23 -6.60
C VAL A 38 -7.74 -12.03 -7.33
N ALA A 39 -7.48 -12.17 -8.62
CA ALA A 39 -7.20 -11.06 -9.50
C ALA A 39 -8.45 -10.70 -10.29
N THR A 40 -8.67 -9.41 -10.45
CA THR A 40 -9.71 -8.86 -11.30
C THR A 40 -9.07 -7.81 -12.20
N SER A 41 -9.43 -7.73 -13.47
CA SER A 41 -8.82 -6.77 -14.40
C SER A 41 -9.82 -6.12 -15.34
N VAL A 42 -9.45 -4.92 -15.80
CA VAL A 42 -10.14 -4.14 -16.83
C VAL A 42 -9.24 -4.11 -18.06
N SER A 43 -9.56 -4.96 -19.04
CA SER A 43 -8.83 -5.07 -20.28
C SER A 43 -9.06 -3.87 -21.20
N CYS A 44 -8.01 -3.48 -21.94
CA CYS A 44 -8.03 -2.46 -22.97
C CYS A 44 -8.91 -2.84 -24.17
N TRP A 45 -9.20 -4.13 -24.33
CA TRP A 45 -10.13 -4.63 -25.34
C TRP A 45 -11.58 -4.31 -24.98
N THR A 46 -11.90 -4.24 -23.69
CA THR A 46 -13.26 -4.01 -23.17
C THR A 46 -13.49 -2.54 -22.85
N ALA A 47 -12.54 -1.89 -22.17
CA ALA A 47 -12.63 -0.48 -21.79
C ALA A 47 -11.41 0.30 -22.33
N LYS A 48 -11.65 1.47 -22.92
CA LYS A 48 -10.58 2.31 -23.53
C LYS A 48 -9.78 3.12 -22.52
N ARG A 49 -10.26 3.26 -21.29
CA ARG A 49 -9.66 4.06 -20.22
C ARG A 49 -9.76 3.27 -18.91
N ASP A 50 -8.99 3.70 -17.91
CA ASP A 50 -8.99 3.14 -16.55
C ASP A 50 -8.68 1.64 -16.51
N ASN A 51 -7.79 1.20 -17.43
CA ASN A 51 -7.28 -0.16 -17.46
C ASN A 51 -6.41 -0.43 -16.24
N ALA A 52 -6.78 -1.46 -15.47
CA ALA A 52 -6.16 -1.78 -14.21
C ALA A 52 -6.33 -3.25 -13.87
N PHE A 53 -5.53 -3.74 -12.93
CA PHE A 53 -5.84 -4.96 -12.21
C PHE A 53 -5.85 -4.69 -10.71
N LYS A 54 -6.74 -5.39 -10.02
CA LYS A 54 -6.89 -5.39 -8.56
C LYS A 54 -6.67 -6.80 -8.05
N LEU A 55 -5.89 -6.91 -6.98
CA LEU A 55 -5.65 -8.13 -6.24
C LEU A 55 -6.41 -8.08 -4.93
N TRP A 56 -7.22 -9.10 -4.70
CA TRP A 56 -8.01 -9.28 -3.50
C TRP A 56 -7.52 -10.51 -2.75
N SER A 57 -7.66 -10.50 -1.43
CA SER A 57 -7.63 -11.73 -0.64
C SER A 57 -8.87 -12.58 -0.96
N PHE A 58 -8.81 -13.88 -0.65
CA PHE A 58 -9.98 -14.77 -0.79
C PHE A 58 -11.22 -14.31 0.00
N GLN A 59 -11.02 -13.50 1.05
CA GLN A 59 -12.07 -12.89 1.86
C GLN A 59 -12.66 -11.62 1.23
N GLY A 60 -12.11 -11.15 0.12
CA GLY A 60 -12.55 -9.95 -0.59
C GLY A 60 -11.97 -8.63 -0.07
N ASN A 61 -10.90 -8.66 0.73
CA ASN A 61 -10.15 -7.45 1.07
C ASN A 61 -9.20 -7.08 -0.09
N LEU A 62 -9.20 -5.82 -0.52
CA LEU A 62 -8.25 -5.29 -1.50
C LEU A 62 -6.83 -5.30 -0.91
N ILE A 63 -5.89 -5.90 -1.64
CA ILE A 63 -4.47 -5.97 -1.26
C ILE A 63 -3.66 -4.99 -2.07
N PHE A 64 -3.94 -4.92 -3.37
CA PHE A 64 -3.15 -4.14 -4.31
C PHE A 64 -3.98 -3.78 -5.52
N GLU A 65 -3.73 -2.59 -6.06
CA GLU A 65 -4.32 -2.09 -7.29
C GLU A 65 -3.24 -1.41 -8.10
N LYS A 66 -3.23 -1.67 -9.40
CA LYS A 66 -2.32 -1.01 -10.32
C LYS A 66 -3.00 -0.73 -11.65
N ASN A 67 -2.94 0.55 -12.04
CA ASN A 67 -3.33 1.00 -13.36
C ASN A 67 -2.20 0.68 -14.34
N ILE A 68 -2.56 0.08 -15.47
CA ILE A 68 -1.63 -0.24 -16.55
C ILE A 68 -2.25 0.29 -17.83
N ASP A 69 -1.58 1.23 -18.48
CA ASP A 69 -2.02 1.73 -19.78
C ASP A 69 -2.12 0.57 -20.78
N ARG A 70 -3.27 0.48 -21.44
CA ARG A 70 -3.61 -0.59 -22.39
C ARG A 70 -3.32 -2.00 -21.86
N LEU A 71 -3.75 -2.31 -20.63
CA LEU A 71 -3.69 -3.68 -20.09
C LEU A 71 -4.46 -4.65 -20.99
N ALA A 72 -3.77 -5.55 -21.70
CA ALA A 72 -4.45 -6.51 -22.56
C ALA A 72 -5.10 -7.66 -21.79
N ALA A 73 -4.35 -8.30 -20.89
CA ALA A 73 -4.81 -9.44 -20.10
C ALA A 73 -4.00 -9.57 -18.80
N PHE A 74 -4.59 -10.21 -17.80
CA PHE A 74 -3.92 -10.65 -16.58
C PHE A 74 -4.02 -12.17 -16.48
N HIS A 75 -2.90 -12.85 -16.25
CA HIS A 75 -2.89 -14.29 -16.01
C HIS A 75 -1.96 -14.65 -14.85
N TRP A 76 -2.44 -15.54 -13.97
CA TRP A 76 -1.56 -16.16 -12.99
C TRP A 76 -0.61 -17.14 -13.66
N ARG A 77 0.65 -17.12 -13.24
CA ARG A 77 1.61 -18.16 -13.66
C ARG A 77 1.13 -19.51 -13.11
N PRO A 78 0.92 -20.54 -13.96
CA PRO A 78 0.55 -21.86 -13.50
C PRO A 78 1.57 -22.40 -12.50
N ARG A 79 1.08 -22.99 -11.40
CA ARG A 79 1.95 -23.57 -10.38
C ARG A 79 2.49 -24.92 -10.87
N PRO A 80 3.82 -25.12 -10.94
CA PRO A 80 4.38 -26.42 -11.28
C PRO A 80 3.92 -27.52 -10.32
N PRO A 81 3.92 -28.79 -10.75
CA PRO A 81 3.60 -29.92 -9.90
C PRO A 81 4.44 -29.92 -8.62
N SER A 82 3.82 -30.33 -7.52
CA SER A 82 4.49 -30.44 -6.22
C SER A 82 5.61 -31.47 -6.30
N LEU A 83 6.78 -31.13 -5.75
CA LEU A 83 7.88 -32.08 -5.55
C LEU A 83 7.64 -33.02 -4.37
N LEU A 84 6.57 -32.79 -3.60
CA LEU A 84 6.23 -33.61 -2.43
C LEU A 84 5.53 -34.90 -2.87
N SER A 85 5.97 -36.02 -2.29
CA SER A 85 5.23 -37.28 -2.38
C SER A 85 3.86 -37.18 -1.71
N GLU A 86 2.95 -38.09 -2.04
CA GLU A 86 1.63 -38.14 -1.43
C GLU A 86 1.68 -38.35 0.09
N GLU A 87 2.67 -39.11 0.57
CA GLU A 87 2.91 -39.35 2.00
C GLU A 87 3.26 -38.06 2.73
N ASN A 88 4.18 -37.26 2.16
CA ASN A 88 4.54 -35.95 2.71
C ASN A 88 3.33 -35.02 2.77
N ILE A 89 2.49 -35.03 1.73
CA ILE A 89 1.26 -34.21 1.71
C ILE A 89 0.30 -34.65 2.82
N LYS A 90 0.12 -35.96 3.03
CA LYS A 90 -0.73 -36.50 4.12
C LYS A 90 -0.19 -36.11 5.49
N GLU A 91 1.11 -36.21 5.70
CA GLU A 91 1.75 -35.82 6.96
C GLU A 91 1.59 -34.32 7.23
N ILE A 92 1.83 -33.46 6.24
CA ILE A 92 1.65 -32.01 6.35
C ILE A 92 0.19 -31.68 6.72
N ARG A 93 -0.79 -32.32 6.06
CA ARG A 93 -2.21 -32.13 6.38
C ARG A 93 -2.54 -32.53 7.82
N LYS A 94 -1.98 -33.65 8.30
CA LYS A 94 -2.18 -34.11 9.69
C LYS A 94 -1.60 -33.14 10.72
N ASN A 95 -0.43 -32.57 10.43
CA ASN A 95 0.31 -31.69 11.33
C ASN A 95 0.06 -30.20 11.07
N MET A 96 -0.94 -29.84 10.26
CA MET A 96 -1.15 -28.47 9.78
C MET A 96 -1.34 -27.45 10.92
N LYS A 97 -2.00 -27.83 12.02
CA LYS A 97 -2.16 -26.95 13.18
C LYS A 97 -0.82 -26.54 13.82
N ASN A 98 0.17 -27.43 13.81
CA ASN A 98 1.49 -27.14 14.36
C ASN A 98 2.26 -26.20 13.44
N TYR A 99 2.21 -26.46 12.13
CA TYR A 99 2.84 -25.59 11.13
C TYR A 99 2.22 -24.19 11.11
N SER A 100 0.89 -24.06 11.15
CA SER A 100 0.19 -22.76 11.18
C SER A 100 0.68 -21.88 12.32
N LYS A 101 0.78 -22.41 13.55
CA LYS A 101 1.32 -21.65 14.70
C LYS A 101 2.72 -21.13 14.46
N VAL A 102 3.61 -21.97 13.92
CA VAL A 102 5.00 -21.60 13.65
C VAL A 102 5.09 -20.52 12.56
N PHE A 103 4.33 -20.67 11.47
CA PHE A 103 4.32 -19.69 10.37
C PHE A 103 3.71 -18.37 10.80
N GLU A 104 2.58 -18.38 11.51
CA GLU A 104 1.94 -17.16 12.02
C GLU A 104 2.86 -16.38 12.97
N GLN A 105 3.59 -17.09 13.85
CA GLN A 105 4.54 -16.46 14.75
C GLN A 105 5.69 -15.81 13.97
N ARG A 106 6.27 -16.50 12.98
CA ARG A 106 7.33 -15.96 12.13
C ARG A 106 6.86 -14.76 11.32
N ASP A 107 5.70 -14.85 10.70
CA ASP A 107 5.11 -13.77 9.91
C ASP A 107 4.83 -12.54 10.78
N ARG A 108 4.34 -12.74 12.01
CA ARG A 108 4.14 -11.66 12.99
C ARG A 108 5.46 -10.97 13.34
N MET A 109 6.52 -11.75 13.56
CA MET A 109 7.86 -11.21 13.85
C MET A 109 8.44 -10.43 12.67
N LEU A 110 8.26 -10.91 11.43
CA LEU A 110 8.71 -10.19 10.23
C LEU A 110 7.96 -8.86 10.05
N ARG A 111 6.63 -8.87 10.13
CA ARG A 111 5.80 -7.65 10.01
C ARG A 111 6.16 -6.60 11.06
N THR A 112 6.39 -7.03 12.30
CA THR A 112 6.78 -6.11 13.38
C THR A 112 8.20 -5.58 13.18
N GLY A 113 9.14 -6.42 12.73
CA GLY A 113 10.52 -6.01 12.44
C GLY A 113 10.63 -5.01 11.29
N GLU A 114 9.93 -5.23 10.18
CA GLU A 114 9.93 -4.31 9.04
C GLU A 114 9.28 -2.97 9.40
N SER A 115 8.15 -3.01 10.10
CA SER A 115 7.49 -1.79 10.59
C SER A 115 8.38 -1.02 11.56
N ALA A 116 9.07 -1.71 12.48
CA ALA A 116 9.99 -1.08 13.43
C ALA A 116 11.17 -0.40 12.72
N ARG A 117 11.76 -1.03 11.70
CA ARG A 117 12.85 -0.44 10.91
C ARG A 117 12.41 0.83 10.18
N GLN A 118 11.25 0.79 9.52
CA GLN A 118 10.71 1.96 8.83
C GLN A 118 10.36 3.09 9.81
N GLN A 119 9.74 2.75 10.95
CA GLN A 119 9.42 3.71 11.99
C GLN A 119 10.67 4.33 12.60
N GLU A 120 11.72 3.54 12.86
CA GLU A 120 12.98 4.04 13.37
C GLU A 120 13.65 4.98 12.37
N HIS A 121 13.63 4.65 11.08
CA HIS A 121 14.16 5.53 10.03
C HIS A 121 13.41 6.88 10.01
N ARG A 122 12.07 6.85 9.99
CA ARG A 122 11.23 8.07 10.06
C ARG A 122 11.48 8.86 11.34
N ARG A 123 11.67 8.18 12.48
CA ARG A 123 11.98 8.82 13.77
C ARG A 123 13.32 9.55 13.70
N LYS A 124 14.38 8.92 13.18
CA LYS A 124 15.69 9.55 13.01
C LYS A 124 15.63 10.79 12.12
N GLN A 125 14.95 10.70 10.98
CA GLN A 125 14.74 11.84 10.08
C GLN A 125 13.98 13.00 10.78
N SER A 126 12.93 12.67 11.53
CA SER A 126 12.16 13.67 12.29
C SER A 126 13.00 14.34 13.39
N GLU A 127 13.83 13.57 14.10
CA GLU A 127 14.71 14.07 15.14
C GLU A 127 15.82 14.97 14.58
N GLU A 128 16.42 14.59 13.46
CA GLU A 128 17.40 15.41 12.75
C GLU A 128 16.79 16.74 12.29
N PHE A 129 15.59 16.69 11.70
CA PHE A 129 14.86 17.88 11.27
C PHE A 129 14.52 18.79 12.46
N LYS A 130 14.00 18.23 13.56
CA LYS A 130 13.71 18.99 14.80
C LYS A 130 14.97 19.66 15.34
N ARG A 131 16.09 18.92 15.40
CA ARG A 131 17.37 19.46 15.86
C ARG A 131 17.84 20.63 15.01
N LEU A 132 17.74 20.52 13.68
CA LEU A 132 18.12 21.59 12.77
C LEU A 132 17.21 22.81 12.93
N ARG A 133 15.90 22.57 13.04
CA ARG A 133 14.89 23.62 13.29
C ARG A 133 15.19 24.36 14.59
N ASP A 134 15.39 23.65 15.69
CA ASP A 134 15.65 24.23 17.01
C ASP A 134 16.94 25.04 17.02
N LYS A 135 18.01 24.52 16.41
CA LYS A 135 19.29 25.24 16.26
C LYS A 135 19.10 26.55 15.48
N ASN A 136 18.36 26.50 14.38
CA ASN A 136 18.09 27.67 13.55
C ASN A 136 17.19 28.68 14.29
N SER A 137 16.16 28.21 14.99
CA SER A 137 15.29 29.03 15.83
C SER A 137 16.08 29.72 16.94
N GLN A 138 16.94 29.01 17.66
CA GLN A 138 17.80 29.60 18.70
C GLN A 138 18.74 30.66 18.12
N ARG A 139 19.42 30.36 17.00
CA ARG A 139 20.27 31.34 16.29
C ARG A 139 19.47 32.59 15.91
N LEU A 140 18.27 32.40 15.36
CA LEU A 140 17.40 33.51 14.98
C LEU A 140 16.93 34.31 16.21
N GLN A 141 16.64 33.67 17.35
CA GLN A 141 16.26 34.38 18.57
C GLN A 141 17.41 35.23 19.12
N ILE A 142 18.63 34.69 19.18
CA ILE A 142 19.81 35.43 19.64
C ILE A 142 20.05 36.67 18.77
N GLN A 143 19.98 36.52 17.46
CA GLN A 143 20.20 37.61 16.51
C GLN A 143 19.00 38.56 16.36
N LYS A 144 17.90 38.34 17.09
CA LYS A 144 16.64 39.06 16.89
C LYS A 144 16.82 40.58 17.07
N GLN A 145 17.45 41.01 18.16
CA GLN A 145 17.63 42.44 18.45
C GLN A 145 18.52 43.13 17.41
N ASP A 146 19.60 42.47 16.98
CA ASP A 146 20.48 43.00 15.94
C ASP A 146 19.78 43.08 14.59
N ARG A 147 18.96 42.08 14.22
CA ARG A 147 18.14 42.11 13.01
C ARG A 147 17.15 43.28 13.02
N ILE A 148 16.48 43.53 14.15
CA ILE A 148 15.55 44.65 14.29
C ILE A 148 16.31 45.97 14.16
N ARG A 149 17.47 46.11 14.81
CA ARG A 149 18.31 47.32 14.71
C ARG A 149 18.75 47.59 13.28
N LEU A 150 19.23 46.58 12.56
CA LEU A 150 19.75 46.72 11.19
C LEU A 150 18.64 46.92 10.15
N ARG A 151 17.43 46.37 10.37
CA ARG A 151 16.30 46.45 9.41
C ARG A 151 15.30 47.55 9.74
N GLY A 152 15.38 48.16 10.93
CA GLY A 152 14.45 49.19 11.40
C GLY A 152 13.04 48.70 11.76
N LYS A 153 12.74 47.40 11.61
CA LYS A 153 11.45 46.78 11.94
C LYS A 153 11.58 45.28 12.21
N ASP A 154 10.69 44.72 13.04
CA ASP A 154 10.62 43.28 13.30
C ASP A 154 9.91 42.55 12.16
N THR A 155 10.68 42.17 11.14
CA THR A 155 10.18 41.42 9.97
C THR A 155 9.60 40.05 10.31
N ASP A 156 9.99 39.47 11.44
CA ASP A 156 9.52 38.12 11.83
C ASP A 156 8.10 38.18 12.41
N SER A 157 7.63 39.37 12.81
CA SER A 157 6.25 39.66 13.24
C SER A 157 5.38 40.31 12.16
N VAL A 158 5.97 40.72 11.03
CA VAL A 158 5.24 41.44 9.95
C VAL A 158 4.34 40.50 9.15
N PHE A 159 4.70 39.22 9.03
CA PHE A 159 3.81 38.18 8.54
C PHE A 159 2.95 37.71 9.72
N GLY A 160 1.91 38.49 10.04
CA GLY A 160 0.85 38.05 10.95
C GLY A 160 0.24 36.74 10.46
N GLN A 161 -0.31 35.96 11.38
CA GLN A 161 -0.97 34.67 11.12
C GLN A 161 -1.94 34.70 9.92
N ASP A 162 -2.50 35.87 9.61
CA ASP A 162 -3.46 36.12 8.52
C ASP A 162 -2.86 36.14 7.10
N GLN A 163 -1.53 36.13 6.92
CA GLN A 163 -0.89 36.07 5.58
C GLN A 163 -0.23 34.73 5.25
N ILE A 164 -0.27 33.75 6.16
CA ILE A 164 0.25 32.41 5.90
C ILE A 164 -0.86 31.61 5.24
N SER A 165 -0.87 31.54 3.90
CA SER A 165 -1.71 30.57 3.18
C SER A 165 -1.06 29.19 3.32
N GLU A 166 -1.72 28.28 4.04
CA GLU A 166 -1.35 26.85 4.03
C GLU A 166 -1.67 26.27 2.65
N GLU A 167 -0.67 26.22 1.78
CA GLU A 167 -0.77 25.49 0.50
C GLU A 167 -0.47 24.01 0.77
N ILE A 168 -1.49 23.16 0.67
CA ILE A 168 -1.34 21.71 0.75
C ILE A 168 -0.74 21.25 -0.58
N VAL A 169 0.58 21.06 -0.60
CA VAL A 169 1.27 20.47 -1.75
C VAL A 169 1.22 18.94 -1.62
N GLU A 170 0.44 18.29 -2.46
CA GLU A 170 0.42 16.83 -2.57
C GLU A 170 1.69 16.35 -3.29
N PHE A 171 2.58 15.70 -2.55
CA PHE A 171 3.77 15.06 -3.12
C PHE A 171 3.47 13.59 -3.46
N LEU A 172 3.69 13.20 -4.72
CA LEU A 172 3.68 11.79 -5.12
C LEU A 172 4.88 11.09 -4.47
N ILE A 173 4.62 10.23 -3.48
CA ILE A 173 5.67 9.65 -2.62
C ILE A 173 6.54 8.61 -3.36
N LYS A 174 6.14 8.09 -4.52
CA LYS A 174 6.97 7.17 -5.30
C LYS A 174 6.46 6.96 -6.73
N THR A 175 7.36 7.06 -7.71
CA THR A 175 7.17 6.46 -9.03
C THR A 175 8.02 5.19 -9.06
N GLU A 176 7.40 4.02 -9.13
CA GLU A 176 8.13 2.78 -9.39
C GLU A 176 8.28 2.61 -10.90
N GLU A 177 9.48 2.88 -11.42
CA GLU A 177 9.86 2.45 -12.76
C GLU A 177 10.08 0.94 -12.75
N VAL A 178 9.13 0.21 -13.31
CA VAL A 178 9.29 -1.23 -13.57
C VAL A 178 9.75 -1.36 -15.02
N GLU A 179 11.03 -1.64 -15.25
CA GLU A 179 11.53 -2.06 -16.55
C GLU A 179 10.83 -3.38 -16.94
N MET A 180 10.04 -3.35 -18.01
CA MET A 180 9.55 -4.57 -18.64
C MET A 180 10.68 -5.16 -19.47
N LYS A 181 11.19 -6.33 -19.04
CA LYS A 181 12.03 -7.21 -19.87
C LYS A 181 11.18 -8.19 -20.66
#